data_AF-A0A952TB52-F1
#
_entry.id   AF-A0A952TB52-F1
#
_cell.length_a   1.000
_cell.length_b   1.000
_cell.length_c   1.000
_cell.angle_alpha   90.00
_cell.angle_beta   90.00
_cell.angle_gamma   90.00
#
_symmetry.space_group_name_H-M   'P 1'
#
loop_
_entity.id
_entity.type
_entity.pdbx_description
1 polymer ?
#
loop_
_entity_poly.entity_id
_entity_poly.type
_entity_poly.pdbx_seq_one_letter_code
_entity_poly.pdbx_strand_id
1 'polypeptide(L)'
;MKVSGSLEKAKIYIERHSQESDVSHNKQIGPCITISRQAGAGSGIIAEKLIDLLKPNSKLSKEEWAIFDKNLIEKVIEDHKLPKQLAKFMGESEEPFLLQVMNEVFGIHPPLIKLQRKTTETILRIANKGNCIIIGRGANFITSYLKNCFHVRLVAPTDLRIKNVQEFYGNTKQDAIDFVNSEDKKRNKFIDEHYHKDASNPIFYDLTINTGLLSIDETASIISSAVMAKFSKFFF
;
A
#
# COMPACT_ATOMS: atom_id res chain seq x y z
N MET A 1 -18.10 6.80 -5.41
CA MET A 1 -17.53 6.96 -6.77
C MET A 1 -16.22 7.75 -6.73
N LYS A 2 -15.06 7.10 -6.55
CA LYS A 2 -13.71 7.69 -6.73
C LYS A 2 -12.69 6.72 -7.40
N VAL A 3 -13.07 5.46 -7.56
CA VAL A 3 -12.18 4.38 -8.05
C VAL A 3 -11.75 4.56 -9.51
N SER A 4 -12.55 5.25 -10.33
CA SER A 4 -12.25 5.41 -11.77
C SER A 4 -10.97 6.21 -12.01
N GLY A 5 -10.77 7.32 -11.30
CA GLY A 5 -9.62 8.21 -11.52
C GLY A 5 -8.30 7.65 -10.98
N SER A 6 -8.30 7.02 -9.80
CA SER A 6 -7.06 6.42 -9.24
C SER A 6 -6.61 5.19 -10.05
N LEU A 7 -7.55 4.40 -10.57
CA LEU A 7 -7.25 3.28 -11.48
C LEU A 7 -6.63 3.79 -12.77
N GLU A 8 -7.19 4.83 -13.38
CA GLU A 8 -6.71 5.41 -14.63
C GLU A 8 -5.30 6.00 -14.47
N LYS A 9 -5.05 6.79 -13.42
CA LYS A 9 -3.70 7.29 -13.09
C LYS A 9 -2.68 6.15 -12.95
N ALA A 10 -3.07 5.06 -12.30
CA ALA A 10 -2.20 3.90 -12.12
C ALA A 10 -1.97 3.11 -13.41
N LYS A 11 -2.97 2.99 -14.28
CA LYS A 11 -2.83 2.41 -15.62
C LYS A 11 -1.88 3.24 -16.48
N ILE A 12 -2.07 4.56 -16.54
CA ILE A 12 -1.19 5.48 -17.26
C ILE A 12 0.26 5.38 -16.74
N TYR A 13 0.43 5.38 -15.41
CA TYR A 13 1.74 5.17 -14.77
C TYR A 13 2.36 3.86 -15.25
N ILE A 14 1.61 2.77 -15.17
CA ILE A 14 2.09 1.45 -15.53
C ILE A 14 2.46 1.36 -17.01
N GLU A 15 1.60 1.84 -17.91
CA GLU A 15 1.80 1.78 -19.36
C GLU A 15 3.04 2.56 -19.76
N ARG A 16 3.19 3.81 -19.29
CA ARG A 16 4.38 4.64 -19.54
C ARG A 16 5.65 3.94 -19.07
N HIS A 17 5.65 3.41 -17.85
CA HIS A 17 6.82 2.73 -17.29
C HIS A 17 6.97 1.26 -17.74
N SER A 18 6.09 0.73 -18.59
CA SER A 18 6.23 -0.62 -19.18
C SER A 18 6.75 -0.57 -20.61
N GLN A 19 6.56 0.56 -21.30
CA GLN A 19 7.14 0.82 -22.62
C GLN A 19 8.61 1.28 -22.55
N GLU A 20 9.10 1.71 -21.38
CA GLU A 20 10.49 2.12 -21.14
C GLU A 20 11.48 0.95 -20.93
N SER A 21 11.26 -0.22 -21.54
CA SER A 21 12.12 -1.41 -21.34
C SER A 21 13.62 -1.13 -21.57
N ASP A 22 14.42 -1.36 -20.53
CA ASP A 22 15.85 -1.76 -20.51
C ASP A 22 16.98 -0.87 -21.09
N VAL A 23 16.74 0.37 -21.56
CA VAL A 23 17.81 1.13 -22.27
C VAL A 23 18.39 2.37 -21.54
N SER A 24 18.13 2.62 -20.25
CA SER A 24 18.85 3.72 -19.57
C SER A 24 19.41 3.35 -18.19
N HIS A 25 20.71 3.03 -18.16
CA HIS A 25 21.50 2.80 -16.94
C HIS A 25 21.71 4.08 -16.08
N ASN A 26 20.97 5.16 -16.32
CA ASN A 26 21.19 6.46 -15.67
C ASN A 26 19.91 7.20 -15.25
N LYS A 27 18.72 6.55 -15.29
CA LYS A 27 17.48 7.18 -14.81
C LYS A 27 17.49 7.22 -13.27
N GLN A 28 17.44 8.41 -12.70
CA GLN A 28 17.36 8.58 -11.26
C GLN A 28 16.01 8.08 -10.75
N ILE A 29 16.04 7.03 -9.92
CA ILE A 29 14.83 6.43 -9.33
C ILE A 29 14.24 7.41 -8.30
N GLY A 30 13.03 7.90 -8.58
CA GLY A 30 12.29 8.80 -7.68
C GLY A 30 11.91 8.16 -6.34
N PRO A 31 11.42 8.95 -5.38
CA PRO A 31 11.02 8.45 -4.07
C PRO A 31 9.75 7.59 -4.14
N CYS A 32 9.68 6.56 -3.31
CA CYS A 32 8.49 5.75 -3.08
C CYS A 32 8.05 5.93 -1.62
N ILE A 33 6.79 6.32 -1.39
CA ILE A 33 6.25 6.45 -0.04
C ILE A 33 5.34 5.24 0.23
N THR A 34 5.56 4.55 1.34
CA THR A 34 4.62 3.51 1.79
C THR A 34 3.81 4.00 2.97
N ILE A 35 2.50 3.77 2.96
CA ILE A 35 1.59 4.13 4.05
C ILE A 35 1.01 2.87 4.68
N SER A 36 1.48 2.55 5.89
CA SER A 36 0.79 1.66 6.83
C SER A 36 -0.23 2.46 7.64
N ARG A 37 -1.31 1.81 8.09
CA ARG A 37 -2.42 2.51 8.76
C ARG A 37 -3.33 1.61 9.57
N GLN A 38 -3.90 2.17 10.63
CA GLN A 38 -5.13 1.68 11.25
C GLN A 38 -6.34 1.98 10.35
N ALA A 39 -7.38 1.16 10.44
CA ALA A 39 -8.67 1.41 9.77
C ALA A 39 -9.27 2.73 10.26
N GLY A 40 -9.81 3.53 9.33
CA GLY A 40 -10.38 4.84 9.64
C GLY A 40 -9.38 6.00 9.83
N ALA A 41 -8.06 5.77 9.67
CA ALA A 41 -7.03 6.81 9.85
C ALA A 41 -6.79 7.73 8.62
N GLY A 42 -7.69 7.74 7.63
CA GLY A 42 -7.66 8.75 6.55
C GLY A 42 -6.58 8.60 5.46
N SER A 43 -5.90 7.44 5.36
CA SER A 43 -4.74 7.25 4.46
C SER A 43 -4.96 7.65 3.00
N GLY A 44 -6.16 7.41 2.45
CA GLY A 44 -6.44 7.71 1.05
C GLY A 44 -6.46 9.22 0.75
N ILE A 45 -7.08 10.02 1.62
CA ILE A 45 -7.19 11.47 1.42
C ILE A 45 -5.83 12.14 1.67
N ILE A 46 -5.10 11.67 2.69
CA ILE A 46 -3.74 12.12 2.97
C ILE A 46 -2.80 11.81 1.79
N ALA A 47 -2.92 10.64 1.16
CA ALA A 47 -2.09 10.28 0.02
C ALA A 47 -2.30 11.18 -1.21
N GLU A 48 -3.55 11.53 -1.53
CA GLU A 48 -3.85 12.48 -2.62
C GLU A 48 -3.27 13.86 -2.29
N LYS A 49 -3.50 14.36 -1.07
CA LYS A 49 -2.97 15.66 -0.64
C LYS A 49 -1.44 15.68 -0.64
N LEU A 50 -0.80 14.58 -0.25
CA LEU A 50 0.65 14.45 -0.27
C LEU A 50 1.19 14.57 -1.70
N ILE A 51 0.52 13.99 -2.69
CA ILE A 51 0.90 14.15 -4.11
C ILE A 51 0.79 15.61 -4.54
N ASP A 52 -0.27 16.32 -4.14
CA ASP A 52 -0.47 17.73 -4.47
C ASP A 52 0.65 18.63 -3.90
N LEU A 53 1.25 18.24 -2.77
CA LEU A 53 2.38 18.94 -2.16
C LEU A 53 3.74 18.53 -2.77
N LEU A 54 3.93 17.26 -3.11
CA LEU A 54 5.21 16.77 -3.64
C LEU A 54 5.42 17.14 -5.12
N LYS A 55 4.36 17.11 -5.94
CA LYS A 55 4.45 17.35 -7.39
C LYS A 55 5.06 18.71 -7.75
N PRO A 56 4.59 19.85 -7.20
CA PRO A 56 5.11 21.16 -7.57
C PRO A 56 6.57 21.37 -7.14
N ASN A 57 7.03 20.64 -6.12
CA ASN A 57 8.38 20.76 -5.57
C ASN A 57 9.38 19.77 -6.18
N SER A 58 8.96 18.91 -7.12
CA SER A 58 9.81 17.88 -7.71
C SER A 58 10.77 18.43 -8.78
N LYS A 59 12.07 18.12 -8.64
CA LYS A 59 13.10 18.34 -9.67
C LYS A 59 13.00 17.36 -10.84
N LEU A 60 12.41 16.18 -10.61
CA LEU A 60 12.14 15.20 -11.66
C LEU A 60 10.89 15.67 -12.42
N SER A 61 11.06 16.08 -13.68
CA SER A 61 9.98 16.66 -14.50
C SER A 61 8.88 15.65 -14.89
N LYS A 62 7.63 16.13 -15.01
CA LYS A 62 6.44 15.56 -15.70
C LYS A 62 6.05 14.09 -15.45
N GLU A 63 6.63 13.37 -14.50
CA GLU A 63 6.17 12.02 -14.15
C GLU A 63 4.95 12.06 -13.23
N GLU A 64 3.92 11.28 -13.58
CA GLU A 64 2.69 11.21 -12.81
C GLU A 64 2.90 10.40 -11.55
N TRP A 65 2.75 11.03 -10.40
CA TRP A 65 2.60 10.28 -9.16
C TRP A 65 1.34 9.41 -9.18
N ALA A 66 1.49 8.15 -8.78
CA ALA A 66 0.38 7.21 -8.65
C ALA A 66 0.25 6.65 -7.23
N ILE A 67 -0.98 6.42 -6.79
CA ILE A 67 -1.32 5.79 -5.51
C ILE A 67 -1.73 4.36 -5.80
N PHE A 68 -1.08 3.39 -5.16
CA PHE A 68 -1.36 1.96 -5.25
C PHE A 68 -1.89 1.45 -3.92
N ASP A 69 -3.20 1.20 -3.86
CA ASP A 69 -3.82 0.51 -2.72
C ASP A 69 -3.94 -1.00 -3.00
N LYS A 70 -4.52 -1.74 -2.04
CA LYS A 70 -4.78 -3.18 -2.17
C LYS A 70 -5.50 -3.53 -3.48
N ASN A 71 -6.59 -2.83 -3.78
CA ASN A 71 -7.47 -3.17 -4.90
C ASN A 71 -6.76 -2.92 -6.23
N LEU A 72 -5.96 -1.86 -6.28
CA LEU A 72 -5.22 -1.52 -7.47
C LEU A 72 -4.05 -2.47 -7.71
N ILE A 73 -3.30 -2.85 -6.67
CA ILE A 73 -2.25 -3.87 -6.80
C ILE A 73 -2.82 -5.20 -7.31
N GLU A 74 -4.00 -5.60 -6.82
CA GLU A 74 -4.71 -6.79 -7.32
C GLU A 74 -5.07 -6.65 -8.81
N LYS A 75 -5.65 -5.53 -9.22
CA LYS A 75 -5.97 -5.27 -10.63
C LYS A 75 -4.74 -5.23 -11.54
N VAL A 76 -3.62 -4.70 -11.05
CA VAL A 76 -2.34 -4.70 -11.77
C VAL A 76 -1.83 -6.12 -11.99
N ILE A 77 -2.01 -7.00 -11.00
CA ILE A 77 -1.69 -8.42 -11.12
C ILE A 77 -2.59 -9.11 -12.16
N GLU A 78 -3.87 -8.72 -12.25
CA GLU A 78 -4.86 -9.23 -13.20
C GLU A 78 -4.60 -8.76 -14.65
N ASP A 79 -4.45 -7.44 -14.87
CA ASP A 79 -4.37 -6.80 -16.19
C ASP A 79 -3.06 -7.16 -16.94
N HIS A 80 -1.96 -7.44 -16.23
CA HIS A 80 -0.67 -7.80 -16.84
C HIS A 80 -0.52 -9.26 -17.27
N LYS A 81 -1.61 -10.03 -17.39
CA LYS A 81 -1.60 -11.41 -17.91
C LYS A 81 -0.59 -12.33 -17.21
N LEU A 82 -0.41 -12.22 -15.90
CA LEU A 82 0.22 -13.31 -15.15
C LEU A 82 -0.71 -14.55 -15.24
N PRO A 83 -0.20 -15.76 -15.56
CA PRO A 83 -0.97 -16.80 -16.23
C PRO A 83 -2.35 -17.11 -15.63
N LYS A 84 -3.37 -17.09 -16.50
CA LYS A 84 -4.84 -17.20 -16.28
C LYS A 84 -5.33 -18.42 -15.49
N GLN A 85 -4.47 -19.35 -15.08
CA GLN A 85 -4.89 -20.59 -14.40
C GLN A 85 -5.30 -20.42 -12.93
N LEU A 86 -5.12 -19.24 -12.33
CA LEU A 86 -5.40 -19.01 -10.90
C LEU A 86 -6.70 -18.26 -10.58
N ALA A 87 -7.34 -17.66 -11.59
CA ALA A 87 -8.63 -16.99 -11.40
C ALA A 87 -9.80 -17.97 -11.19
N LYS A 88 -9.57 -19.29 -11.32
CA LYS A 88 -10.60 -20.33 -11.28
C LYS A 88 -10.83 -20.96 -9.90
N PHE A 89 -10.16 -20.48 -8.85
CA PHE A 89 -10.19 -21.10 -7.50
C PHE A 89 -10.72 -20.19 -6.39
N MET A 90 -11.41 -19.10 -6.72
CA MET A 90 -12.07 -18.26 -5.71
C MET A 90 -13.56 -18.61 -5.65
N GLY A 91 -13.88 -19.67 -4.91
CA GLY A 91 -15.21 -20.05 -4.47
C GLY A 91 -15.12 -20.59 -3.04
N GLU A 92 -15.98 -20.08 -2.16
CA GLU A 92 -16.04 -20.35 -0.72
C GLU A 92 -16.35 -21.82 -0.40
N SER A 93 -15.66 -22.42 0.58
CA SER A 93 -16.17 -23.34 1.65
C SER A 93 -15.03 -24.19 2.26
N GLU A 94 -15.26 -24.66 3.49
CA GLU A 94 -14.29 -25.22 4.44
C GLU A 94 -13.52 -26.46 3.95
N GLU A 95 -12.23 -26.57 4.29
CA GLU A 95 -11.34 -27.63 3.80
C GLU A 95 -11.40 -28.92 4.65
N PRO A 96 -11.50 -30.12 4.04
CA PRO A 96 -11.49 -31.40 4.75
C PRO A 96 -10.09 -31.87 5.19
N PHE A 97 -10.04 -32.59 6.32
CA PHE A 97 -8.86 -33.16 7.00
C PHE A 97 -7.81 -33.84 6.09
N LEU A 98 -8.22 -34.40 4.95
CA LEU A 98 -7.32 -35.05 4.00
C LEU A 98 -6.29 -34.07 3.40
N LEU A 99 -6.66 -32.79 3.21
CA LEU A 99 -5.76 -31.77 2.66
C LEU A 99 -4.64 -31.38 3.64
N GLN A 100 -4.88 -31.54 4.94
CA GLN A 100 -3.93 -31.20 5.99
C GLN A 100 -2.76 -32.18 6.03
N VAL A 101 -3.06 -33.48 5.87
CA VAL A 101 -2.07 -34.56 5.82
C VAL A 101 -1.22 -34.49 4.54
N MET A 102 -1.79 -34.03 3.43
CA MET A 102 -1.05 -33.88 2.17
C MET A 102 -0.01 -32.75 2.22
N ASN A 103 -0.19 -31.73 3.07
CA ASN A 103 0.74 -30.60 3.22
C ASN A 103 2.05 -30.99 3.94
N GLU A 104 1.99 -31.87 4.94
CA GLU A 104 3.18 -32.30 5.70
C GLU A 104 4.05 -33.28 4.91
N VAL A 105 3.46 -34.13 4.08
CA VAL A 105 4.18 -35.22 3.39
C VAL A 105 4.81 -34.77 2.07
N PHE A 106 4.16 -33.88 1.32
CA PHE A 106 4.59 -33.55 -0.05
C PHE A 106 5.19 -32.15 -0.24
N GLY A 107 5.19 -31.29 0.78
CA GLY A 107 5.75 -29.93 0.68
C GLY A 107 5.08 -29.04 -0.39
N ILE A 108 3.87 -29.41 -0.85
CA ILE A 108 3.13 -28.66 -1.86
C ILE A 108 2.38 -27.54 -1.14
N HIS A 109 2.98 -26.36 -1.05
CA HIS A 109 2.27 -25.20 -0.54
C HIS A 109 1.30 -24.61 -1.60
N PRO A 110 0.00 -24.47 -1.29
CA PRO A 110 -1.06 -24.12 -2.23
C PRO A 110 -1.16 -22.57 -2.49
N PRO A 111 -2.09 -22.08 -3.35
CA PRO A 111 -2.10 -20.81 -4.10
C PRO A 111 -1.74 -19.47 -3.41
N LEU A 112 -1.83 -19.40 -2.08
CA LEU A 112 -1.59 -18.17 -1.31
C LEU A 112 -0.13 -17.71 -1.35
N ILE A 113 0.84 -18.64 -1.32
CA ILE A 113 2.27 -18.30 -1.45
C ILE A 113 2.55 -17.66 -2.81
N LYS A 114 1.90 -18.17 -3.86
CA LYS A 114 2.07 -17.66 -5.22
C LYS A 114 1.47 -16.26 -5.39
N LEU A 115 0.35 -15.97 -4.74
CA LEU A 115 -0.24 -14.62 -4.72
C LEU A 115 0.66 -13.65 -3.96
N GLN A 116 1.12 -14.02 -2.76
CA GLN A 116 2.01 -13.19 -1.95
C GLN A 116 3.33 -12.89 -2.67
N ARG A 117 3.91 -13.87 -3.36
CA ARG A 117 5.12 -13.68 -4.16
C ARG A 117 4.88 -12.67 -5.30
N LYS A 118 3.77 -12.80 -6.04
CA LYS A 118 3.40 -11.84 -7.10
C LYS A 118 3.15 -10.44 -6.53
N THR A 119 2.46 -10.31 -5.39
CA THR A 119 2.26 -9.03 -4.72
C THR A 119 3.60 -8.40 -4.33
N THR A 120 4.53 -9.19 -3.80
CA THR A 120 5.88 -8.74 -3.44
C THR A 120 6.65 -8.26 -4.67
N GLU A 121 6.69 -9.06 -5.74
CA GLU A 121 7.33 -8.70 -7.01
C GLU A 121 6.74 -7.41 -7.60
N THR A 122 5.40 -7.27 -7.60
CA THR A 122 4.71 -6.07 -8.09
C THR A 122 5.05 -4.85 -7.25
N ILE A 123 5.02 -4.96 -5.92
CA ILE A 123 5.37 -3.86 -5.01
C ILE A 123 6.82 -3.41 -5.24
N LEU A 124 7.76 -4.34 -5.37
CA LEU A 124 9.16 -4.03 -5.65
C LEU A 124 9.34 -3.35 -7.00
N ARG A 125 8.62 -3.79 -8.04
CA ARG A 125 8.65 -3.16 -9.36
C ARG A 125 8.11 -1.73 -9.32
N ILE A 126 7.00 -1.50 -8.62
CA ILE A 126 6.42 -0.16 -8.44
C ILE A 126 7.40 0.73 -7.67
N ALA A 127 7.94 0.25 -6.55
CA ALA A 127 8.87 1.01 -5.73
C ALA A 127 10.17 1.38 -6.47
N ASN A 128 10.69 0.49 -7.31
CA ASN A 128 11.89 0.75 -8.13
C ASN A 128 11.63 1.69 -9.32
N LYS A 129 10.37 1.93 -9.71
CA LYS A 129 10.02 2.99 -10.66
C LYS A 129 10.01 4.37 -9.98
N GLY A 130 9.60 4.42 -8.72
CA GLY A 130 9.56 5.66 -7.92
C GLY A 130 8.38 6.56 -8.28
N ASN A 131 8.31 7.75 -7.67
CA ASN A 131 7.20 8.70 -7.81
C ASN A 131 5.84 8.02 -7.54
N CYS A 132 5.76 7.25 -6.45
CA CYS A 132 4.56 6.47 -6.12
C CYS A 132 4.27 6.46 -4.62
N ILE A 133 3.00 6.25 -4.27
CA ILE A 133 2.56 5.99 -2.90
C ILE A 133 1.93 4.59 -2.86
N ILE A 134 2.40 3.72 -1.98
CA ILE A 134 1.86 2.36 -1.81
C ILE A 134 1.17 2.23 -0.44
N ILE A 135 -0.12 1.93 -0.42
CA ILE A 135 -0.92 1.85 0.80
C ILE A 135 -1.15 0.39 1.22
N GLY A 136 -0.58 0.00 2.35
CA GLY A 136 -0.80 -1.31 2.95
C GLY A 136 0.04 -2.45 2.37
N ARG A 137 -0.52 -3.68 2.39
CA ARG A 137 0.11 -4.93 1.92
C ARG A 137 1.49 -5.27 2.50
N GLY A 138 1.86 -4.66 3.62
CA GLY A 138 3.20 -4.82 4.19
C GLY A 138 4.29 -4.21 3.30
N ALA A 139 3.92 -3.23 2.45
CA ALA A 139 4.86 -2.59 1.53
C ALA A 139 6.09 -2.03 2.25
N ASN A 140 5.93 -1.49 3.46
CA ASN A 140 7.04 -1.01 4.28
C ASN A 140 8.05 -2.13 4.64
N PHE A 141 7.58 -3.36 4.85
CA PHE A 141 8.46 -4.49 5.12
C PHE A 141 9.12 -5.02 3.85
N ILE A 142 8.33 -5.14 2.77
CA ILE A 142 8.81 -5.58 1.45
C ILE A 142 9.91 -4.65 0.92
N THR A 143 9.74 -3.35 1.10
CA THR A 143 10.62 -2.31 0.54
C THR A 143 11.63 -1.75 1.55
N SER A 144 11.76 -2.36 2.73
CA SER A 144 12.59 -1.89 3.85
C SER A 144 14.08 -1.72 3.50
N TYR A 145 14.58 -2.46 2.51
CA TYR A 145 15.96 -2.40 2.04
C TYR A 145 16.17 -1.42 0.87
N LEU A 146 15.10 -0.83 0.33
CA LEU A 146 15.18 0.11 -0.78
C LEU A 146 15.46 1.54 -0.27
N LYS A 147 16.59 2.11 -0.70
CA LYS A 147 17.05 3.43 -0.23
C LYS A 147 16.18 4.60 -0.70
N ASN A 148 15.34 4.41 -1.72
CA ASN A 148 14.41 5.42 -2.21
C ASN A 148 13.03 5.35 -1.51
N CYS A 149 12.86 4.50 -0.49
CA CYS A 149 11.60 4.35 0.21
C CYS A 149 11.51 5.18 1.51
N PHE A 150 10.33 5.75 1.75
CA PHE A 150 9.96 6.43 2.99
C PHE A 150 8.70 5.78 3.58
N HIS A 151 8.79 5.31 4.82
CA HIS A 151 7.76 4.50 5.46
C HIS A 151 6.98 5.30 6.49
N VAL A 152 5.69 5.52 6.23
CA VAL A 152 4.77 6.23 7.12
C VAL A 152 3.79 5.25 7.76
N ARG A 153 3.53 5.43 9.05
CA ARG A 153 2.41 4.79 9.75
C ARG A 153 1.40 5.84 10.23
N LEU A 154 0.13 5.65 9.90
CA LEU A 154 -0.98 6.48 10.38
C LEU A 154 -1.77 5.76 11.48
N VAL A 155 -1.92 6.42 12.62
CA VAL A 155 -2.70 5.95 13.76
C VAL A 155 -3.70 7.02 14.19
N ALA A 156 -4.77 6.64 14.88
CA ALA A 156 -5.73 7.59 15.44
C ALA A 156 -6.53 6.99 16.60
N PRO A 157 -7.09 7.81 17.50
CA PRO A 157 -8.01 7.35 18.54
C PRO A 157 -9.18 6.57 17.94
N THR A 158 -9.56 5.47 18.57
CA THR A 158 -10.59 4.55 18.06
C THR A 158 -11.93 5.24 17.78
N ASP A 159 -12.38 6.15 18.66
CA ASP A 159 -13.64 6.87 18.47
C ASP A 159 -13.65 7.73 17.20
N LEU A 160 -12.54 8.40 16.92
CA LEU A 160 -12.39 9.16 15.68
C LEU A 160 -12.39 8.25 14.45
N ARG A 161 -11.71 7.10 14.53
CA ARG A 161 -11.67 6.12 13.44
C ARG A 161 -13.05 5.56 13.14
N ILE A 162 -13.84 5.24 14.17
CA ILE A 162 -15.23 4.81 14.04
C ILE A 162 -16.05 5.90 13.35
N LYS A 163 -15.99 7.14 13.84
CA LYS A 163 -16.69 8.28 13.25
C LYS A 163 -16.35 8.46 11.76
N ASN A 164 -15.07 8.43 11.42
CA ASN A 164 -14.62 8.55 10.02
C ASN A 164 -15.16 7.42 9.13
N VAL A 165 -15.21 6.18 9.65
CA VAL A 165 -15.76 5.04 8.92
C VAL A 165 -17.27 5.18 8.73
N GLN A 166 -18.00 5.63 9.77
CA GLN A 166 -19.43 5.91 9.67
C GLN A 166 -19.73 6.96 8.60
N GLU A 167 -19.04 8.10 8.64
CA GLU A 167 -19.22 9.18 7.68
C GLU A 167 -18.88 8.75 6.26
N PHE A 168 -17.84 7.93 6.09
CA PHE A 168 -17.39 7.48 4.77
C PHE A 168 -18.34 6.44 4.13
N TYR A 169 -18.86 5.49 4.91
CA TYR A 169 -19.72 4.42 4.39
C TYR A 169 -21.22 4.70 4.55
N GLY A 170 -21.61 5.70 5.33
CA GLY A 170 -23.03 5.99 5.63
C GLY A 170 -23.70 4.86 6.42
N ASN A 171 -22.95 4.13 7.24
CA ASN A 171 -23.42 2.95 7.99
C ASN A 171 -23.67 3.25 9.48
N THR A 172 -24.19 2.25 10.21
CA THR A 172 -24.48 2.41 11.63
C THR A 172 -23.19 2.46 12.46
N LYS A 173 -23.28 2.98 13.69
CA LYS A 173 -22.14 3.01 14.61
C LYS A 173 -21.60 1.61 14.88
N GLN A 174 -22.49 0.62 15.00
CA GLN A 174 -22.11 -0.77 15.23
C GLN A 174 -21.33 -1.34 14.03
N ASP A 175 -21.82 -1.12 12.80
CA ASP A 175 -21.13 -1.57 11.59
C ASP A 175 -19.72 -0.95 11.47
N ALA A 176 -19.57 0.33 11.84
CA ALA A 176 -18.27 0.99 11.82
C ALA A 176 -17.31 0.46 12.90
N ILE A 177 -17.81 0.15 14.10
CA ILE A 177 -17.03 -0.52 15.16
C ILE A 177 -16.53 -1.87 14.65
N ASP A 178 -17.42 -2.68 14.09
CA ASP A 178 -17.09 -4.02 13.61
C ASP A 178 -16.12 -3.98 12.43
N PHE A 179 -16.29 -3.01 11.52
CA PHE A 179 -15.35 -2.75 10.44
C PHE A 179 -13.96 -2.40 10.97
N VAL A 180 -13.86 -1.43 11.88
CA VAL A 180 -12.57 -0.99 12.44
C VAL A 180 -11.85 -2.14 13.12
N ASN A 181 -12.54 -2.87 14.00
CA ASN A 181 -11.95 -3.98 14.76
C ASN A 181 -11.54 -5.13 13.85
N SER A 182 -12.39 -5.51 12.90
CA SER A 182 -12.10 -6.61 11.99
C SER A 182 -10.95 -6.29 11.04
N GLU A 183 -10.89 -5.08 10.49
CA GLU A 183 -9.82 -4.66 9.58
C GLU A 183 -8.47 -4.53 10.30
N ASP A 184 -8.42 -3.97 11.50
CA ASP A 184 -7.18 -3.89 12.27
C ASP A 184 -6.69 -5.29 12.67
N LYS A 185 -7.59 -6.18 13.13
CA LYS A 185 -7.25 -7.57 13.43
C LYS A 185 -6.69 -8.29 12.21
N LYS A 186 -7.36 -8.18 11.05
CA LYS A 186 -6.89 -8.78 9.77
C LYS A 186 -5.51 -8.25 9.38
N ARG A 187 -5.28 -6.94 9.49
CA ARG A 187 -4.00 -6.32 9.12
C ARG A 187 -2.87 -6.74 10.05
N ASN A 188 -3.09 -6.74 11.36
CA ASN A 188 -2.09 -7.16 12.33
C ASN A 188 -1.75 -8.64 12.15
N LYS A 189 -2.78 -9.50 12.03
CA LYS A 189 -2.61 -10.93 11.76
C LYS A 189 -1.82 -11.16 10.47
N PHE A 190 -2.16 -10.45 9.38
CA PHE A 190 -1.43 -10.54 8.12
C PHE A 190 0.06 -10.17 8.28
N ILE A 191 0.37 -9.09 9.02
CA ILE A 191 1.76 -8.68 9.22
C ILE A 191 2.54 -9.70 10.07
N ASP A 192 1.92 -10.20 11.13
CA ASP A 192 2.52 -11.20 12.01
C ASP A 192 2.79 -12.53 11.28
N GLU A 193 1.79 -13.05 10.57
CA GLU A 193 1.91 -14.33 9.86
C GLU A 193 2.92 -14.29 8.71
N HIS A 194 3.05 -13.16 8.00
CA HIS A 194 3.86 -13.08 6.78
C HIS A 194 5.24 -12.45 6.99
N TYR A 195 5.41 -11.63 8.02
CA TYR A 195 6.66 -10.91 8.29
C TYR A 195 7.20 -11.15 9.70
N HIS A 196 6.44 -11.80 10.58
CA HIS A 196 6.78 -12.03 11.99
C HIS A 196 7.16 -10.73 12.71
N LYS A 197 6.41 -9.66 12.41
CA LYS A 197 6.62 -8.31 12.96
C LYS A 197 5.35 -7.82 13.66
N ASP A 198 5.56 -6.97 14.66
CA ASP A 198 4.50 -6.12 15.18
C ASP A 198 4.39 -4.84 14.35
N ALA A 199 3.26 -4.68 13.66
CA ALA A 199 2.97 -3.48 12.88
C ALA A 199 2.92 -2.20 13.75
N SER A 200 2.71 -2.32 15.06
CA SER A 200 2.67 -1.19 15.99
C SER A 200 4.07 -0.63 16.33
N ASN A 201 5.12 -1.42 16.12
CA ASN A 201 6.47 -1.02 16.47
C ASN A 201 6.95 0.16 15.59
N PRO A 202 7.27 1.32 16.18
CA PRO A 202 7.63 2.52 15.43
C PRO A 202 8.96 2.40 14.67
N ILE A 203 9.83 1.47 15.05
CA ILE A 203 11.16 1.27 14.44
C ILE A 203 11.05 0.86 12.95
N PHE A 204 9.91 0.31 12.52
CA PHE A 204 9.68 -0.09 11.12
C PHE A 204 9.24 1.06 10.21
N TYR A 205 9.21 2.29 10.72
CA TYR A 205 8.70 3.46 10.02
C TYR A 205 9.68 4.62 10.18
N ASP A 206 9.82 5.42 9.13
CA ASP A 206 10.50 6.72 9.22
C ASP A 206 9.65 7.72 10.00
N LEU A 207 8.32 7.59 9.94
CA LEU A 207 7.39 8.50 10.62
C LEU A 207 6.11 7.77 11.04
N THR A 208 5.71 7.94 12.30
CA THR A 208 4.39 7.54 12.81
C THR A 208 3.62 8.79 13.20
N ILE A 209 2.43 8.99 12.60
CA ILE A 209 1.60 10.17 12.84
C ILE A 209 0.27 9.77 13.46
N ASN A 210 -0.10 10.46 14.54
CA ASN A 210 -1.44 10.44 15.08
C ASN A 210 -2.34 11.44 14.33
N THR A 211 -3.17 10.95 13.42
CA THR A 211 -4.07 11.79 12.60
C THR A 211 -5.30 12.27 13.38
N GLY A 212 -5.42 11.93 14.66
CA GLY A 212 -6.45 12.50 15.53
C GLY A 212 -6.09 13.84 16.15
N LEU A 213 -4.84 14.27 16.01
CA LEU A 213 -4.33 15.55 16.54
C LEU A 213 -4.06 16.58 15.44
N LEU A 214 -4.18 16.18 14.18
CA LEU A 214 -3.77 16.96 13.02
C LEU A 214 -4.85 16.86 11.95
N SER A 215 -5.07 17.96 11.24
CA SER A 215 -5.84 17.95 10.00
C SER A 215 -5.14 17.14 8.92
N ILE A 216 -5.88 16.84 7.85
CA ILE A 216 -5.35 16.18 6.65
C ILE A 216 -4.22 17.01 6.04
N ASP A 217 -4.39 18.34 5.99
CA ASP A 217 -3.41 19.25 5.40
C ASP A 217 -2.12 19.33 6.23
N GLU A 218 -2.24 19.43 7.55
CA GLU A 218 -1.08 19.41 8.45
C GLU A 218 -0.34 18.07 8.38
N THR A 219 -1.08 16.96 8.36
CA THR A 219 -0.51 15.62 8.24
C THR A 219 0.26 15.46 6.92
N ALA A 220 -0.36 15.82 5.79
CA ALA A 220 0.28 15.74 4.48
C ALA A 220 1.49 16.68 4.39
N SER A 221 1.40 17.88 4.97
CA SER A 221 2.51 18.84 5.05
C SER A 221 3.71 18.25 5.79
N ILE A 222 3.52 17.73 7.00
CA ILE A 222 4.58 17.10 7.80
C ILE A 222 5.24 15.94 7.04
N ILE A 223 4.44 15.06 6.43
CA ILE A 223 4.99 13.94 5.63
C ILE A 223 5.79 14.48 4.45
N SER A 224 5.26 15.46 3.72
CA SER A 224 5.92 16.03 2.55
C SER A 224 7.26 16.68 2.91
N SER A 225 7.33 17.47 3.99
CA SER A 225 8.57 18.06 4.49
C SER A 225 9.60 17.01 4.84
N ALA A 226 9.22 15.93 5.55
CA ALA A 226 10.14 14.86 5.90
C ALA A 226 10.66 14.10 4.67
N VAL A 227 9.79 13.84 3.69
CA VAL A 227 10.15 13.20 2.41
C VAL A 227 11.11 14.08 1.61
N MET A 228 10.82 15.38 1.49
CA MET A 228 11.67 16.33 0.77
C MET A 228 13.03 16.49 1.43
N ALA A 229 13.08 16.53 2.77
CA ALA A 229 14.33 16.56 3.52
C ALA A 229 15.18 15.30 3.30
N LYS A 230 14.57 14.10 3.40
CA LYS A 230 15.28 12.82 3.18
C LYS A 230 15.80 12.68 1.75
N PHE A 231 15.06 13.19 0.78
CA PHE A 231 15.34 13.04 -0.64
C PHE A 231 15.61 14.37 -1.36
N SER A 232 16.35 15.27 -0.73
CA SER A 232 16.63 16.63 -1.21
C SER A 232 17.19 16.72 -2.63
N LYS A 233 17.85 15.67 -3.12
CA LYS A 233 18.28 15.59 -4.53
C LYS A 233 17.12 15.61 -5.54
N PHE A 234 15.92 15.18 -5.13
CA PHE A 234 14.74 15.09 -6.00
C PHE A 234 13.77 16.27 -5.83
N PHE A 235 13.99 17.17 -4.87
CA PHE A 235 13.08 18.27 -4.56
C PHE A 235 13.82 19.60 -4.49
N PHE A 236 13.17 20.70 -4.90
CA PHE A 236 13.71 22.06 -4.83
C PHE A 236 13.88 22.54 -3.39
#